data_AF-A0A3E2CLU7-F1
#
_entry.id   AF-A0A3E2CLU7-F1
#
_cell.length_a   1.000
_cell.length_b   1.000
_cell.length_c   1.000
_cell.angle_alpha   90.00
_cell.angle_beta   90.00
_cell.angle_gamma   90.00
#
_symmetry.space_group_name_H-M   'P 1'
#
loop_
_entity.id
_entity.type
_entity.pdbx_description
1 polymer ?
#
loop_
_entity_poly.entity_id
_entity_poly.type
_entity_poly.pdbx_seq_one_letter_code
_entity_poly.pdbx_strand_id
1 'polypeptide(L)'
;ASQPAGAATTDVQTATTDSKGNFAKAYKTRAGVPVYLVEVKAPKGYAISPVVHAVTVEKDKTTAEPFEDLPLKGGDNGKSFWFNLPATGAYGVLIFAVVGIVLIVASVIMYVRNRKEEEQQQNA
;
A
#
# COMPACT_ATOMS: atom_id res chain seq x y z
N ALA A 1 -12.98 -49.88 -14.43
CA ALA A 1 -13.32 -48.45 -14.56
C ALA A 1 -12.69 -47.72 -13.39
N SER A 2 -11.70 -46.87 -13.67
CA SER A 2 -11.00 -46.05 -12.70
C SER A 2 -11.94 -44.97 -12.15
N GLN A 3 -12.22 -45.05 -10.86
CA GLN A 3 -12.98 -44.08 -10.08
C GLN A 3 -12.20 -42.74 -10.05
N PRO A 4 -12.80 -41.60 -10.42
CA PRO A 4 -12.11 -40.32 -10.35
C PRO A 4 -11.87 -39.97 -8.88
N ALA A 5 -10.62 -39.67 -8.56
CA ALA A 5 -10.20 -39.23 -7.25
C ALA A 5 -10.86 -37.87 -6.89
N GLY A 6 -11.55 -37.84 -5.75
CA GLY A 6 -11.74 -36.65 -4.91
C GLY A 6 -12.49 -35.48 -5.55
N ALA A 7 -13.81 -35.59 -5.70
CA ALA A 7 -14.65 -34.39 -5.70
C ALA A 7 -14.60 -33.81 -4.28
N ALA A 8 -13.73 -32.83 -4.04
CA ALA A 8 -13.81 -31.99 -2.86
C ALA A 8 -15.14 -31.26 -2.91
N THR A 9 -16.10 -31.67 -2.08
CA THR A 9 -17.33 -30.93 -1.83
C THR A 9 -16.92 -29.63 -1.14
N THR A 10 -16.63 -28.58 -1.91
CA THR A 10 -16.41 -27.24 -1.38
C THR A 10 -17.77 -26.67 -0.96
N ASP A 11 -18.21 -27.02 0.25
CA ASP A 11 -19.32 -26.34 0.90
C ASP A 11 -18.85 -24.92 1.28
N VAL A 12 -19.01 -24.00 0.33
CA VAL A 12 -18.66 -22.58 0.53
C VAL A 12 -19.86 -21.90 1.18
N GLN A 13 -19.66 -21.47 2.43
CA GLN A 13 -20.66 -20.71 3.16
C GLN A 13 -20.19 -19.27 3.36
N THR A 14 -21.08 -18.31 3.13
CA THR A 14 -20.81 -16.88 3.32
C THR A 14 -21.51 -16.37 4.57
N ALA A 15 -20.80 -15.58 5.37
CA ALA A 15 -21.35 -14.90 6.55
C ALA A 15 -20.98 -13.42 6.53
N THR A 16 -21.75 -12.61 7.26
CA THR A 16 -21.52 -11.17 7.40
C THR A 16 -21.11 -10.85 8.84
N THR A 17 -20.19 -9.92 9.02
CA THR A 17 -19.79 -9.40 10.34
C THR A 17 -20.75 -8.32 10.85
N ASP A 18 -20.89 -8.22 12.16
CA ASP A 18 -21.67 -7.20 12.87
C ASP A 18 -20.85 -5.92 13.10
N SER A 19 -21.45 -4.93 13.76
CA SER A 19 -20.79 -3.65 14.07
C SER A 19 -19.61 -3.77 15.03
N LYS A 20 -19.41 -4.92 15.68
CA LYS A 20 -18.27 -5.22 16.56
C LYS A 20 -17.20 -6.06 15.86
N GLY A 21 -17.37 -6.37 14.57
CA GLY A 21 -16.44 -7.18 13.78
C GLY A 21 -16.60 -8.69 13.99
N ASN A 22 -17.62 -9.16 14.70
CA ASN A 22 -17.87 -10.60 14.89
C ASN A 22 -18.83 -11.11 13.83
N PHE A 23 -18.84 -12.41 13.52
CA PHE A 23 -19.90 -12.96 12.67
C PHE A 23 -21.29 -12.72 13.30
N ALA A 24 -22.21 -12.13 12.51
CA ALA A 24 -23.59 -11.87 12.96
C ALA A 24 -24.32 -13.16 13.38
N LYS A 25 -23.93 -14.29 12.80
CA LYS A 25 -24.33 -15.64 13.23
C LYS A 25 -23.10 -16.54 13.28
N ALA A 26 -22.89 -17.17 14.42
CA ALA A 26 -21.77 -18.10 14.59
C ALA A 26 -21.88 -19.28 13.60
N TYR A 27 -20.76 -19.60 12.98
CA TYR A 27 -20.64 -20.76 12.09
C TYR A 27 -20.17 -21.99 12.88
N LYS A 28 -20.83 -23.12 12.66
CA LYS A 28 -20.47 -24.38 13.32
C LYS A 28 -19.66 -25.23 12.36
N THR A 29 -18.49 -25.68 12.82
CA THR A 29 -17.58 -26.52 12.04
C THR A 29 -17.37 -27.85 12.74
N ARG A 30 -16.75 -28.80 12.04
CA ARG A 30 -16.32 -30.06 12.66
C ARG A 30 -15.10 -29.79 13.53
N ALA A 31 -15.16 -30.19 14.80
CA ALA A 31 -14.05 -30.03 15.71
C ALA A 31 -12.79 -30.76 15.22
N GLY A 32 -11.62 -30.11 15.34
CA GLY A 32 -10.32 -30.66 14.94
C GLY A 32 -10.08 -30.73 13.42
N VAL A 33 -11.02 -30.26 12.60
CA VAL A 33 -10.83 -30.16 11.14
C VAL A 33 -10.60 -28.69 10.78
N PRO A 34 -9.53 -28.35 10.04
CA PRO A 34 -9.29 -26.97 9.63
C PRO A 34 -10.37 -26.49 8.66
N VAL A 35 -10.81 -25.25 8.86
CA VAL A 35 -11.65 -24.51 7.92
C VAL A 35 -10.90 -23.29 7.41
N TYR A 36 -11.22 -22.87 6.20
CA TYR A 36 -10.54 -21.74 5.56
C TYR A 36 -11.48 -20.54 5.52
N LEU A 37 -11.08 -19.45 6.16
CA LEU A 37 -11.78 -18.18 6.12
C LEU A 37 -11.13 -17.32 5.04
N VAL A 38 -11.95 -16.85 4.11
CA VAL A 38 -11.56 -15.94 3.04
C VAL A 38 -12.46 -14.73 3.11
N GLU A 39 -11.86 -13.54 3.14
CA GLU A 39 -12.62 -12.31 3.05
C GLU A 39 -13.14 -12.14 1.62
N VAL A 40 -14.46 -12.14 1.45
CA VAL A 40 -15.11 -11.96 0.14
C VAL A 40 -15.49 -10.51 -0.13
N LYS A 41 -15.62 -9.70 0.93
CA LYS A 41 -16.03 -8.30 0.85
C LYS A 41 -15.51 -7.52 2.05
N ALA A 42 -14.65 -6.54 1.77
CA ALA A 42 -14.14 -5.62 2.77
C ALA A 42 -15.20 -4.65 3.31
N PRO A 43 -15.03 -4.16 4.55
CA PRO A 43 -15.77 -3.02 5.06
C PRO A 43 -15.57 -1.77 4.20
N LYS A 44 -16.52 -0.83 4.27
CA LYS A 44 -16.45 0.41 3.49
C LYS A 44 -15.20 1.21 3.86
N GLY A 45 -14.39 1.54 2.85
CA GLY A 45 -13.18 2.32 3.04
C GLY A 45 -11.93 1.49 3.36
N TYR A 46 -12.03 0.16 3.32
CA TYR A 46 -10.92 -0.78 3.53
C TYR A 46 -10.70 -1.66 2.29
N ALA A 47 -9.47 -2.11 2.11
CA ALA A 47 -9.06 -3.03 1.05
C ALA A 47 -9.44 -4.46 1.44
N ILE A 48 -9.78 -5.27 0.44
CA ILE A 48 -10.01 -6.70 0.63
C ILE A 48 -8.69 -7.42 0.92
N SER A 49 -8.66 -8.21 1.99
CA SER A 49 -7.51 -9.03 2.33
C SER A 49 -7.33 -10.17 1.31
N PRO A 50 -6.12 -10.35 0.74
CA PRO A 50 -5.81 -11.49 -0.12
C PRO A 50 -5.45 -12.76 0.68
N VAL A 51 -5.42 -12.67 2.01
CA VAL A 51 -4.92 -13.74 2.89
C VAL A 51 -6.03 -14.76 3.17
N VAL A 52 -5.67 -16.04 3.08
CA VAL A 52 -6.55 -17.16 3.49
C VAL A 52 -6.16 -17.59 4.89
N HIS A 53 -7.09 -17.50 5.83
CA HIS A 53 -6.86 -17.90 7.22
C HIS A 53 -7.32 -19.34 7.45
N ALA A 54 -6.40 -20.22 7.89
CA ALA A 54 -6.73 -21.59 8.25
C ALA A 54 -7.00 -21.67 9.77
N VAL A 55 -8.26 -21.94 10.15
CA VAL A 55 -8.70 -21.97 11.55
C VAL A 55 -9.13 -23.37 11.91
N THR A 56 -8.58 -23.90 13.01
CA THR A 56 -9.05 -25.16 13.61
C THR A 56 -9.80 -24.85 14.89
N VAL A 57 -11.02 -25.38 14.99
CA VAL A 57 -11.89 -25.17 16.17
C VAL A 57 -11.92 -26.44 17.01
N GLU A 58 -11.76 -26.30 18.32
CA GLU A 58 -11.90 -27.42 19.25
C GLU A 58 -13.37 -27.68 19.59
N LYS A 59 -13.68 -28.88 20.05
CA LYS A 59 -15.04 -29.24 20.43
C LYS A 59 -15.52 -28.33 21.57
N ASP A 60 -16.75 -27.83 21.44
CA ASP A 60 -17.43 -26.99 22.43
C ASP A 60 -16.68 -25.67 22.77
N LYS A 61 -15.75 -25.24 21.91
CA LYS A 61 -15.05 -23.96 22.01
C LYS A 61 -15.37 -23.04 20.83
N THR A 62 -15.20 -21.74 21.08
CA THR A 62 -15.25 -20.70 20.06
C THR A 62 -13.84 -20.19 19.81
N THR A 63 -13.43 -20.17 18.54
CA THR A 63 -12.16 -19.58 18.11
C THR A 63 -12.45 -18.27 17.39
N ALA A 64 -11.75 -17.20 17.76
CA ALA A 64 -11.75 -15.93 17.04
C ALA A 64 -10.46 -15.82 16.24
N GLU A 65 -10.59 -15.43 14.96
CA GLU A 65 -9.45 -15.20 14.08
C GLU A 65 -9.45 -13.71 13.68
N PRO A 66 -8.36 -12.97 13.96
CA PRO A 66 -8.27 -11.58 13.59
C PRO A 66 -8.04 -11.41 12.09
N PHE A 67 -8.71 -10.42 11.49
CA PHE A 67 -8.48 -9.97 10.13
C PHE A 67 -7.88 -8.55 10.17
N GLU A 68 -6.93 -8.28 9.27
CA GLU A 68 -6.29 -6.98 9.18
C GLU A 68 -7.13 -5.99 8.37
N ASP A 69 -7.42 -4.84 8.96
CA ASP A 69 -8.15 -3.74 8.32
C ASP A 69 -7.15 -2.76 7.66
N LEU A 70 -7.07 -2.79 6.33
CA LEU A 70 -6.19 -1.93 5.52
C LEU A 70 -6.99 -0.79 4.88
N PRO A 71 -6.96 0.46 5.38
CA PRO A 71 -7.79 1.54 4.83
C PRO A 71 -7.33 1.98 3.44
N LEU A 72 -8.30 2.19 2.54
CA LEU A 72 -8.09 2.60 1.14
C LEU A 72 -7.68 4.06 0.98
N LYS A 73 -8.10 4.91 1.91
CA LYS A 73 -7.75 6.33 1.91
C LYS A 73 -6.89 6.64 3.12
N GLY A 74 -5.97 7.57 2.90
CA GLY A 74 -5.23 8.09 4.01
C GLY A 74 -6.07 8.89 4.99
N GLY A 75 -5.60 9.03 6.23
CA GLY A 75 -6.31 9.76 7.28
C GLY A 75 -6.75 11.16 6.83
N ASP A 76 -7.88 11.65 7.36
CA ASP A 76 -8.58 12.88 6.93
C ASP A 76 -7.72 14.17 7.02
N ASN A 77 -6.53 14.08 7.62
CA ASN A 77 -5.59 15.17 7.85
C ASN A 77 -4.52 15.30 6.73
N GLY A 78 -4.63 14.55 5.63
CA GLY A 78 -3.67 14.57 4.51
C GLY A 78 -2.27 14.01 4.84
N LYS A 79 -2.07 13.48 6.06
CA LYS A 79 -0.76 13.04 6.58
C LYS A 79 -0.53 11.53 6.60
N SER A 80 -1.51 10.71 6.21
CA SER A 80 -1.36 9.27 6.38
C SER A 80 -1.94 8.51 5.21
N PHE A 81 -1.40 8.66 4.00
CA PHE A 81 -1.55 7.60 2.99
C PHE A 81 -0.63 6.46 3.43
N TRP A 82 -1.16 5.25 3.57
CA TRP A 82 -0.52 4.07 4.18
C TRP A 82 0.72 3.53 3.43
N PHE A 83 1.32 4.34 2.57
CA PHE A 83 2.68 4.22 2.13
C PHE A 83 3.47 5.38 2.70
N ASN A 84 4.41 5.08 3.60
CA ASN A 84 5.59 5.91 3.78
C ASN A 84 6.46 5.69 2.53
N LEU A 85 6.00 6.14 1.35
CA LEU A 85 6.94 6.37 0.27
C LEU A 85 7.97 7.33 0.88
N PRO A 86 9.29 7.05 0.78
CA PRO A 86 10.24 8.12 1.01
C PRO A 86 9.71 9.30 0.22
N ALA A 87 9.59 10.48 0.83
CA ALA A 87 9.13 11.67 0.13
C ALA A 87 10.04 11.84 -1.09
N THR A 88 9.65 11.29 -2.25
CA THR A 88 10.47 11.28 -3.45
C THR A 88 10.37 12.69 -4.01
N GLY A 89 11.17 13.59 -3.44
CA GLY A 89 11.49 14.87 -4.07
C GLY A 89 11.88 16.08 -3.21
N ALA A 90 11.74 16.12 -1.88
CA ALA A 90 11.47 17.43 -1.27
C ALA A 90 12.63 18.28 -0.65
N TYR A 91 13.91 17.91 -0.77
CA TYR A 91 15.01 18.85 -0.44
C TYR A 91 16.26 18.70 -1.32
N GLY A 92 16.69 17.47 -1.63
CA GLY A 92 17.90 17.24 -2.43
C GLY A 92 17.81 17.86 -3.83
N VAL A 93 16.67 17.72 -4.51
CA VAL A 93 16.45 18.27 -5.86
C VAL A 93 16.43 19.80 -5.86
N LEU A 94 15.87 20.43 -4.82
CA LEU A 94 15.86 21.89 -4.69
C LEU A 94 17.28 22.45 -4.59
N ILE A 95 18.18 21.76 -3.88
CA ILE A 95 19.59 22.17 -3.77
C ILE A 95 20.27 22.09 -5.14
N PHE A 96 20.11 20.99 -5.88
CA PHE A 96 20.71 20.86 -7.22
C PHE A 96 20.14 21.87 -8.23
N ALA A 97 18.84 22.17 -8.16
CA ALA A 97 18.21 23.18 -9.01
C ALA A 97 18.75 24.59 -8.73
N VAL A 98 18.87 24.97 -7.45
CA VAL A 98 19.43 26.27 -7.06
C VAL A 98 20.91 26.38 -7.47
N VAL A 99 21.72 25.35 -7.21
CA VAL A 99 23.13 25.33 -7.62
C VAL A 99 23.25 25.41 -9.15
N GLY A 100 22.41 24.69 -9.89
CA GLY A 100 22.38 24.75 -11.36
C GLY A 100 22.06 26.15 -11.88
N ILE A 101 21.05 26.83 -11.32
CA ILE A 101 20.70 28.21 -11.71
C ILE A 101 21.87 29.16 -11.43
N VAL A 102 22.53 29.04 -10.27
CA VAL A 102 23.69 29.88 -9.92
C VAL A 102 24.85 29.68 -10.90
N LEU A 103 25.15 28.43 -11.27
CA LEU A 103 26.22 28.12 -12.25
C LEU A 103 25.90 28.68 -13.64
N ILE A 104 24.65 28.57 -14.10
CA ILE A 104 24.22 29.13 -15.40
C ILE A 104 24.37 30.65 -15.39
N VAL A 105 23.88 31.33 -14.34
CA VAL A 105 24.01 32.80 -14.22
C VAL A 105 25.48 33.23 -14.20
N ALA A 106 26.33 32.53 -13.44
CA ALA A 106 27.76 32.81 -13.39
C ALA A 106 28.43 32.62 -14.77
N SER A 107 28.09 31.57 -15.50
CA SER A 107 28.63 31.33 -16.85
C SER A 107 28.25 32.43 -17.86
N VAL A 108 27.02 32.93 -17.80
CA VAL A 108 26.55 34.00 -18.69
C VAL A 108 27.27 35.31 -18.38
N ILE A 109 27.42 35.65 -17.09
CA ILE A 109 28.15 36.86 -16.68
C ILE A 109 29.61 36.78 -17.11
N MET A 110 30.28 35.65 -16.88
CA MET A 110 31.68 35.46 -17.27
C MET A 110 31.84 35.57 -18.79
N TYR A 111 30.95 34.94 -19.57
CA TYR A 111 30.99 35.03 -21.04
C TYR A 111 30.83 36.46 -21.55
N VAL A 112 29.88 37.23 -21.01
CA VAL A 112 29.68 38.64 -21.40
C VAL A 112 30.88 39.50 -21.00
N ARG A 113 31.52 39.24 -19.85
CA ARG A 113 32.71 39.98 -19.42
C ARG A 113 33.93 39.67 -20.29
N ASN A 114 34.17 38.39 -20.58
CA ASN A 114 35.29 37.97 -21.46
C ASN A 114 35.17 38.59 -22.86
N ARG A 115 33.94 38.63 -23.40
CA ARG A 115 33.70 39.25 -24.71
C ARG A 115 33.94 40.76 -24.74
N LYS A 116 33.64 41.47 -23.64
CA LYS A 116 33.92 42.91 -23.55
C LYS A 116 35.43 43.22 -23.50
N GLU A 117 36.23 42.31 -22.96
CA GLU A 117 37.68 42.44 -22.94
C GLU A 117 38.27 42.25 -24.35
N GLU A 118 37.71 41.34 -25.16
CA GLU A 118 38.07 41.17 -26.57
C GLU A 118 37.72 42.40 -27.42
N GLU A 119 36.54 42.99 -27.21
CA GLU A 119 36.11 44.21 -27.91
C GLU A 119 36.93 45.46 -27.50
N GLN A 120 37.44 45.51 -26.27
CA GLN A 120 38.33 46.59 -25.81
C GLN A 120 39.78 46.40 -26.28
N GLN A 121 40.27 45.17 -26.39
CA GLN A 121 41.62 44.88 -26.91
C GLN A 121 41.72 44.99 -28.44
N GLN A 122 40.62 44.81 -29.18
CA GLN A 122 40.57 45.10 -30.61
C GLN A 122 40.39 46.59 -30.93
N ASN A 123 39.81 47.37 -30.00
CA ASN A 123 39.54 48.80 -30.17
C ASN A 123 40.55 49.71 -29.44
N ALA A 124 41.63 49.17 -28.88
CA ALA A 124 42.75 49.89 -28.25
C ALA A 124 44.03 49.71 -29.08
#